data_AF-A0A5K0Z2S9-F1
#
_entry.id   AF-A0A5K0Z2S9-F1
#
_cell.length_a   1.000
_cell.length_b   1.000
_cell.length_c   1.000
_cell.angle_alpha   90.00
_cell.angle_beta   90.00
_cell.angle_gamma   90.00
#
_symmetry.space_group_name_H-M   'P 1'
#
loop_
_entity.id
_entity.type
_entity.pdbx_description
1 polymer ?
#
loop_
_entity_poly.entity_id
_entity_poly.type
_entity_poly.pdbx_seq_one_letter_code
_entity_poly.pdbx_strand_id
1 'polypeptide(L)' 'NEDGGWGFHIESPSTMFGTALNYVVLRLFGEKPGGTESSSLEKARKWILDRGGVTAIPSWGKMWLS' A
#
# COMPACT_ATOMS: atom_id res chain seq x y z
N ASN A 1 -6.91 3.99 -5.99
CA ASN A 1 -7.60 5.27 -5.73
C ASN A 1 -6.73 6.43 -6.18
N GLU A 2 -7.32 7.61 -6.43
CA GLU A 2 -6.59 8.80 -6.92
C GLU A 2 -5.48 9.26 -5.97
N ASP A 3 -5.65 8.99 -4.67
CA ASP A 3 -4.66 9.27 -3.63
C ASP A 3 -3.44 8.32 -3.63
N GLY A 4 -3.42 7.32 -4.52
CA GLY A 4 -2.33 6.35 -4.62
C GLY A 4 -2.47 5.13 -3.71
N GLY A 5 -3.56 5.01 -2.95
CA GLY A 5 -3.82 3.84 -2.11
C GLY A 5 -4.83 2.85 -2.70
N TRP A 6 -5.05 1.76 -1.95
CA TRP A 6 -6.07 0.74 -2.22
C TRP A 6 -6.97 0.52 -1.02
N GLY A 7 -8.25 0.31 -1.31
CA GLY A 7 -9.26 -0.01 -0.31
C GLY A 7 -9.32 -1.49 0.06
N PHE A 8 -10.27 -1.84 0.93
CA PHE A 8 -10.53 -3.24 1.32
C PHE A 8 -11.19 -4.05 0.19
N HIS A 9 -11.98 -3.36 -0.64
CA HIS A 9 -12.59 -3.86 -1.87
C HIS A 9 -12.52 -2.76 -2.95
N ILE A 10 -12.92 -3.09 -4.18
CA ILE A 10 -12.74 -2.21 -5.36
C ILE A 10 -13.45 -0.85 -5.25
N GLU A 11 -14.54 -0.77 -4.51
CA GLU A 11 -15.32 0.47 -4.27
C GLU A 11 -14.90 1.20 -2.97
N SER A 12 -13.96 0.63 -2.21
CA SER A 12 -13.60 1.15 -0.89
C SER A 12 -12.57 2.29 -1.00
N PRO A 13 -12.67 3.33 -0.15
CA PRO A 13 -11.61 4.30 0.03
C PRO A 13 -10.30 3.63 0.45
N SER A 14 -9.17 4.31 0.24
CA SER A 14 -7.86 3.76 0.57
C SER A 14 -7.73 3.45 2.06
N THR A 15 -7.27 2.24 2.37
CA THR A 15 -7.07 1.76 3.74
C THR A 15 -5.61 1.34 3.94
N MET A 16 -5.14 1.36 5.19
CA MET A 16 -3.79 0.87 5.51
C MET A 16 -3.64 -0.61 5.15
N PHE A 17 -4.68 -1.41 5.40
CA PHE A 17 -4.69 -2.84 5.04
C PHE A 17 -4.55 -3.05 3.53
N GLY A 18 -5.46 -2.47 2.73
CA GLY A 18 -5.44 -2.61 1.28
C GLY A 18 -4.16 -2.05 0.66
N THR A 19 -3.75 -0.86 1.08
CA THR A 19 -2.57 -0.19 0.52
C THR A 19 -1.28 -0.92 0.84
N ALA A 20 -1.09 -1.37 2.10
CA ALA A 20 0.11 -2.08 2.50
C ALA A 20 0.25 -3.45 1.81
N LEU A 21 -0.83 -4.23 1.72
CA LEU A 21 -0.77 -5.55 1.07
C LEU A 21 -0.55 -5.44 -0.43
N ASN A 22 -1.25 -4.52 -1.11
CA ASN A 22 -1.01 -4.28 -2.55
C ASN A 22 0.41 -3.78 -2.80
N TYR A 23 0.93 -2.89 -1.93
CA TYR A 23 2.33 -2.46 -2.01
C TYR A 23 3.30 -3.65 -1.93
N VAL A 24 3.11 -4.58 -0.98
CA VAL A 24 3.95 -5.77 -0.85
C VAL A 24 3.83 -6.68 -2.07
N VAL A 25 2.61 -6.92 -2.56
CA VAL A 25 2.38 -7.76 -3.74
C VAL A 25 3.09 -7.19 -4.98
N LEU A 26 3.00 -5.88 -5.22
CA LEU A 26 3.71 -5.23 -6.33
C LEU A 26 5.24 -5.37 -6.19
N ARG A 27 5.78 -5.27 -4.97
CA ARG A 27 7.21 -5.53 -4.70
C ARG A 27 7.61 -6.97 -4.98
N LEU A 28 6.75 -7.94 -4.65
CA LEU A 28 6.99 -9.37 -4.92
C LEU A 28 6.95 -9.68 -6.43
N PHE A 29 6.11 -8.99 -7.20
CA PHE A 29 6.10 -9.09 -8.66
C PHE A 29 7.28 -8.38 -9.34
N GLY A 30 8.19 -7.78 -8.57
CA GLY A 30 9.41 -7.18 -9.09
C GLY A 30 9.26 -5.74 -9.57
N GLU A 31 8.12 -5.09 -9.28
CA GLU A 31 8.02 -3.64 -9.50
C GLU A 31 8.99 -2.94 -8.53
N LYS A 32 9.82 -2.03 -9.06
CA LYS A 32 10.86 -1.34 -8.30
C LYS A 32 10.43 0.10 -8.02
N PRO A 33 10.58 0.59 -6.78
CA PRO A 33 10.56 2.02 -6.51
C PRO A 33 11.70 2.69 -7.30
N GLY A 34 11.44 3.81 -7.97
CA GLY A 34 12.45 4.61 -8.68
C GLY A 34 12.46 4.53 -10.21
N GLY A 35 11.50 3.85 -10.85
CA GLY A 35 11.41 3.80 -12.31
C GLY A 35 10.86 5.08 -12.95
N THR A 36 9.91 5.72 -12.26
CA THR A 36 9.29 7.03 -12.57
C THR A 36 8.60 7.52 -11.30
N GLU A 37 8.55 8.84 -11.04
CA GLU A 37 7.73 9.46 -9.97
C GLU A 37 6.23 9.08 -10.04
N SER A 38 5.81 8.45 -11.15
CA SER A 38 4.45 7.98 -11.41
C SER A 38 4.18 6.53 -11.01
N SER A 39 5.16 5.75 -10.54
CA SER A 39 4.93 4.34 -10.19
C SER A 39 3.92 4.21 -9.04
N SER A 40 2.98 3.28 -9.18
CA SER A 40 1.98 2.94 -8.17
C SER A 40 2.63 2.61 -6.82
N LEU A 41 3.82 2.01 -6.82
CA LEU A 41 4.60 1.75 -5.61
C LEU A 41 5.03 3.01 -4.87
N GLU A 42 5.46 4.05 -5.58
CA GLU A 42 5.92 5.29 -4.92
C GLU A 42 4.77 6.03 -4.28
N LYS A 43 3.65 6.13 -5.00
CA LYS A 43 2.41 6.74 -4.49
C LYS A 43 1.90 5.98 -3.26
N ALA A 44 1.88 4.65 -3.32
CA ALA A 44 1.44 3.83 -2.20
C ALA A 44 2.40 3.91 -1.01
N ARG A 45 3.71 3.92 -1.24
CA ARG A 45 4.72 4.10 -0.18
C ARG A 45 4.53 5.44 0.51
N LYS A 46 4.38 6.52 -0.27
CA LYS A 46 4.11 7.85 0.27
C LYS A 46 2.81 7.85 1.07
N TRP A 47 1.74 7.28 0.52
CA TRP A 47 0.44 7.18 1.19
C TRP A 47 0.51 6.48 2.55
N ILE A 48 1.28 5.39 2.64
CA ILE A 48 1.52 4.63 3.88
C ILE A 48 2.29 5.47 4.90
N LEU A 49 3.40 6.10 4.47
CA LEU A 49 4.25 6.90 5.35
C LEU A 49 3.53 8.13 5.89
N ASP A 50 2.77 8.83 5.04
CA ASP A 50 2.00 10.03 5.41
C ASP A 50 0.89 9.72 6.45
N ARG A 51 0.53 8.45 6.66
CA ARG A 51 -0.51 7.99 7.59
C ARG A 51 0.03 7.21 8.80
N GLY A 52 1.29 7.44 9.15
CA GLY A 52 1.91 6.85 10.34
C GLY A 52 2.51 5.46 10.11
N GLY A 53 2.62 5.02 8.86
CA GLY A 53 3.23 3.76 8.49
C GLY A 53 2.35 2.52 8.74
N VAL A 54 2.92 1.35 8.46
CA VAL A 54 2.18 0.08 8.50
C VAL A 54 1.86 -0.42 9.91
N THR A 55 2.37 0.23 10.96
CA THR A 55 2.16 -0.18 12.36
C THR A 55 0.69 -0.08 12.79
N ALA A 56 -0.08 0.82 12.17
CA ALA A 56 -1.51 1.01 12.39
C ALA A 56 -2.40 0.01 11.60
N ILE A 57 -1.82 -0.99 10.93
CA ILE A 57 -2.57 -1.98 10.17
C ILE A 57 -3.46 -2.85 11.09
N PRO A 58 -4.68 -3.23 10.66
CA PRO A 58 -5.53 -4.18 11.38
C PRO A 58 -4.83 -5.50 11.69
N SER A 59 -5.34 -6.25 12.68
CA SER A 59 -4.76 -7.52 13.14
C SER A 59 -4.51 -8.53 12.02
N TRP A 60 -5.43 -8.67 11.07
CA TRP A 60 -5.24 -9.51 9.89
C TRP A 60 -4.07 -9.07 9.00
N GLY A 61 -3.78 -7.77 8.91
CA GLY A 61 -2.62 -7.30 8.18
C GLY A 61 -1.31 -7.67 8.86
N LYS A 62 -1.29 -7.67 10.20
CA LYS A 62 -0.13 -8.13 10.97
C LYS A 62 0.17 -9.60 10.71
N MET A 63 -0.87 -10.44 10.62
CA MET A 63 -0.73 -11.86 10.31
C MET A 63 0.01 -12.10 8.98
N TRP A 64 -0.24 -11.28 7.95
CA TRP A 64 0.41 -11.42 6.64
C TRP A 64 1.81 -10.80 6.57
N LEU A 65 2.16 -9.88 7.46
CA LEU A 65 3.42 -9.13 7.46
C LEU A 65 4.42 -9.60 8.53
N SER A 66 4.07 -10.62 9.32
CA SER A 66 4.93 -11.25 10.31
C SER A 66 5.63 -12.46 9.72
#